data_AF-M7T9N8-F1
#
_entry.id   AF-M7T9N8-F1
#
_cell.length_a   1.000
_cell.length_b   1.000
_cell.length_c   1.000
_cell.angle_alpha   90.00
_cell.angle_beta   90.00
_cell.angle_gamma   90.00
#
_symmetry.space_group_name_H-M   'P 1'
#
loop_
_entity.id
_entity.type
_entity.pdbx_description
1 polymer ?
#
loop_
_entity_poly.entity_id
_entity_poly.type
_entity_poly.pdbx_seq_one_letter_code
_entity_poly.pdbx_strand_id
1 'polypeptide(L)'
;MKRHMRNYFWLCYAVDKDISIRTGYPPVIDDDYCDLTLPHDYQHLRVGTTTMDEDEDFTPVLYGDLRLSMIKSKSSKLLYSAVSLRKSDAELFRDIRELDDELEQWRLLVVFYPMSATLTIFSNVLMNPLCPRAEEDLDLLKSAPELINCIRTRPLTPNESMHMKTIEEFAAEMYRLGNCAIRQARKERNS
;
A
#
# COMPACT_ATOMS: atom_id res chain seq x y z
N MET A 1 17.22 18.62 4.03
CA MET A 1 18.25 18.08 3.10
C MET A 1 18.38 16.55 3.13
N LYS A 2 18.63 15.88 4.28
CA LYS A 2 18.77 14.40 4.35
C LYS A 2 17.50 13.61 3.92
N ARG A 3 16.31 14.08 4.29
CA ARG A 3 15.01 13.49 3.91
C ARG A 3 14.82 13.41 2.39
N HIS A 4 15.08 14.51 1.68
CA HIS A 4 14.97 14.53 0.22
C HIS A 4 15.90 13.55 -0.48
N MET A 5 17.18 13.50 -0.05
CA MET A 5 18.14 12.54 -0.63
C MET A 5 17.66 11.10 -0.45
N ARG A 6 17.08 10.78 0.72
CA ARG A 6 16.47 9.46 0.97
C ARG A 6 15.27 9.18 0.06
N ASN A 7 14.42 10.18 -0.19
CA ASN A 7 13.28 10.04 -1.10
C ASN A 7 13.75 9.82 -2.55
N TYR A 8 14.74 10.58 -3.02
CA TYR A 8 15.33 10.40 -4.35
C TYR A 8 16.00 9.05 -4.52
N PHE A 9 16.72 8.57 -3.49
CA PHE A 9 17.28 7.22 -3.49
C PHE A 9 16.19 6.17 -3.72
N TRP A 10 15.12 6.21 -2.93
CA TRP A 10 14.03 5.24 -3.04
C TRP A 10 13.28 5.31 -4.37
N LEU A 11 13.13 6.51 -4.93
CA LEU A 11 12.58 6.70 -6.28
C LEU A 11 13.46 6.02 -7.33
N CYS A 12 14.77 6.31 -7.33
CA CYS A 12 15.71 5.68 -8.26
C CYS A 12 15.74 4.16 -8.08
N TYR A 13 15.73 3.68 -6.83
CA TYR A 13 15.68 2.27 -6.51
C TYR A 13 14.43 1.59 -7.09
N ALA A 14 13.24 2.12 -6.82
CA ALA A 14 11.99 1.55 -7.33
C ALA A 14 11.96 1.51 -8.87
N VAL A 15 12.37 2.60 -9.51
CA VAL A 15 12.42 2.69 -10.98
C VAL A 15 13.43 1.70 -11.58
N ASP A 16 14.61 1.56 -10.99
CA ASP A 16 15.64 0.61 -11.44
C ASP A 16 15.11 -0.84 -11.43
N LYS A 17 14.49 -1.27 -10.31
CA LYS A 17 13.93 -2.62 -10.20
C LYS A 17 12.78 -2.86 -11.18
N ASP A 18 11.94 -1.85 -11.40
CA ASP A 18 10.84 -1.93 -12.37
C ASP A 18 11.32 -2.02 -13.81
N ILE A 19 12.37 -1.28 -14.17
CA ILE A 19 13.01 -1.40 -15.48
C ILE A 19 13.63 -2.79 -15.63
N SER A 20 14.38 -3.25 -14.63
CA SER A 20 15.04 -4.55 -14.64
C SER A 20 14.06 -5.69 -14.92
N ILE A 21 12.96 -5.79 -14.17
CA ILE A 21 11.98 -6.87 -14.36
C ILE A 21 11.31 -6.82 -15.74
N ARG A 22 10.97 -5.62 -16.23
CA ARG A 22 10.27 -5.50 -17.52
C ARG A 22 11.17 -5.80 -18.72
N THR A 23 12.44 -5.44 -18.60
CA THR A 23 13.40 -5.54 -19.71
C THR A 23 14.21 -6.82 -19.67
N GLY A 24 14.27 -7.50 -18.52
CA GLY A 24 15.14 -8.64 -18.28
C GLY A 24 16.62 -8.25 -18.09
N TYR A 25 16.96 -6.96 -18.12
CA TYR A 25 18.31 -6.50 -17.80
C TYR A 25 18.57 -6.55 -16.29
N PRO A 26 19.82 -6.82 -15.87
CA PRO A 26 20.18 -6.73 -14.45
C PRO A 26 19.91 -5.33 -13.88
N PRO A 27 19.45 -5.23 -12.62
CA PRO A 27 19.29 -3.93 -11.95
C PRO A 27 20.66 -3.24 -11.78
N VAL A 28 20.70 -1.93 -11.92
CA VAL A 28 21.93 -1.12 -11.78
C VAL A 28 22.28 -0.92 -10.31
N ILE A 29 21.27 -0.77 -9.46
CA ILE A 29 21.47 -0.57 -8.03
C ILE A 29 21.56 -1.93 -7.36
N ASP A 30 22.71 -2.27 -6.81
CA ASP A 30 22.90 -3.50 -6.05
C ASP A 30 22.54 -3.27 -4.57
N ASP A 31 21.72 -4.16 -4.05
CA ASP A 31 21.18 -4.12 -2.69
C ASP A 31 22.30 -4.22 -1.65
N ASP A 32 23.39 -4.92 -1.96
CA ASP A 32 24.51 -5.17 -1.05
C ASP A 32 25.30 -3.88 -0.74
N TYR A 33 25.12 -2.81 -1.54
CA TYR A 33 25.75 -1.49 -1.37
C TYR A 33 24.78 -0.41 -0.90
N CYS A 34 23.54 -0.78 -0.57
CA CYS A 34 22.48 0.16 -0.26
C CYS A 34 21.96 -0.01 1.17
N ASP A 35 21.72 1.10 1.85
CA ASP A 35 20.93 1.10 3.07
C ASP A 35 19.43 1.07 2.69
N LEU A 36 18.84 -0.12 2.78
CA LEU A 36 17.43 -0.39 2.49
C LEU A 36 16.52 -0.27 3.72
N THR A 37 16.97 0.36 4.81
CA THR A 37 16.14 0.59 6.00
C THR A 37 14.92 1.44 5.63
N LEU A 38 13.71 0.92 5.84
CA LEU A 38 12.49 1.68 5.52
C LEU A 38 12.42 2.97 6.37
N PRO A 39 11.96 4.10 5.80
CA PRO A 39 11.74 5.33 6.57
C PRO A 39 10.79 5.09 7.76
N HIS A 40 11.02 5.76 8.89
CA HIS A 40 10.22 5.56 10.11
C HIS A 40 8.73 5.88 9.89
N ASP A 41 8.44 6.84 9.02
CA ASP A 41 7.06 7.26 8.68
C ASP A 41 6.50 6.48 7.48
N TYR A 42 7.19 5.44 7.00
CA TYR A 42 6.79 4.69 5.81
C TYR A 42 5.37 4.14 5.90
N GLN A 43 4.97 3.67 7.09
CA GLN A 43 3.62 3.16 7.34
C GLN A 43 2.55 4.26 7.19
N HIS A 44 2.86 5.49 7.59
CA HIS A 44 1.97 6.66 7.51
C HIS A 44 1.97 7.31 6.13
N LEU A 45 3.13 7.35 5.47
CA LEU A 45 3.28 7.82 4.09
C LEU A 45 2.56 6.90 3.09
N ARG A 46 2.46 5.61 3.41
CA ARG A 46 1.62 4.62 2.71
C ARG A 46 0.13 4.85 2.93
N VAL A 47 -0.23 5.47 4.05
CA VAL A 47 -1.60 5.65 4.51
C VAL A 47 -2.14 7.04 4.14
N GLY A 48 -1.51 7.80 3.22
CA GLY A 48 -2.11 9.01 2.65
C GLY A 48 -2.58 10.08 3.65
N THR A 49 -2.34 9.91 4.96
CA THR A 49 -2.69 10.83 6.03
C THR A 49 -1.61 11.89 6.04
N THR A 50 -1.47 12.59 4.92
CA THR A 50 -0.87 13.91 4.95
C THR A 50 -2.03 14.78 5.41
N THR A 51 -2.04 15.13 6.69
CA THR A 51 -2.72 16.35 7.13
C THR A 51 -2.29 17.43 6.15
N MET A 52 -3.26 18.20 5.65
CA MET A 52 -2.99 19.31 4.75
C MET A 52 -2.24 20.39 5.54
N ASP A 53 -0.95 20.17 5.78
CA ASP A 53 -0.02 21.17 6.25
C ASP A 53 0.61 21.77 5.00
N GLU A 54 0.42 23.07 4.82
CA GLU A 54 0.76 23.87 3.64
C GLU A 54 2.28 24.06 3.43
N ASP A 55 3.12 23.36 4.19
CA ASP A 55 4.58 23.40 4.03
C ASP A 55 5.03 22.32 3.04
N GLU A 56 5.04 22.71 1.77
CA GLU A 56 5.59 21.98 0.62
C GLU A 56 6.94 21.31 0.94
N ASP A 57 6.89 20.00 1.15
CA ASP A 57 8.03 19.12 0.90
C ASP A 57 7.47 18.01 0.03
N PHE A 58 7.83 17.99 -1.27
CA PHE A 58 7.50 16.93 -2.22
C PHE A 58 7.58 15.57 -1.52
N THR A 59 6.42 15.07 -1.08
CA THR A 59 6.19 13.69 -0.72
C THR A 59 5.50 13.11 -1.94
N PRO A 60 6.25 12.85 -3.04
CA PRO A 60 5.65 12.14 -4.15
C PRO A 60 5.11 10.86 -3.54
N VAL A 61 3.80 10.67 -3.68
CA VAL A 61 3.09 9.41 -3.57
C VAL A 61 3.94 8.39 -4.35
N LEU A 62 4.80 7.68 -3.63
CA LEU A 62 6.18 7.45 -4.07
C LEU A 62 6.24 6.24 -5.00
N TYR A 63 5.83 6.35 -6.27
CA TYR A 63 6.03 5.32 -7.31
C TYR A 63 5.70 3.86 -6.87
N GLY A 64 4.76 3.75 -5.92
CA GLY A 64 4.26 2.55 -5.25
C GLY A 64 5.15 1.93 -4.17
N ASP A 65 4.66 0.84 -3.56
CA ASP A 65 5.16 0.33 -2.27
C ASP A 65 6.65 -0.11 -2.35
N LEU A 66 7.49 0.45 -1.47
CA LEU A 66 8.93 0.14 -1.37
C LEU A 66 9.19 -1.34 -1.04
N ARG A 67 8.32 -1.99 -0.27
CA ARG A 67 8.45 -3.43 0.01
C ARG A 67 8.27 -4.23 -1.26
N LEU A 68 7.32 -3.84 -2.11
CA LEU A 68 7.18 -4.46 -3.42
C LEU A 68 8.43 -4.24 -4.29
N SER A 69 9.05 -3.05 -4.24
CA SER A 69 10.32 -2.80 -4.94
C SER A 69 11.46 -3.68 -4.42
N MET A 70 11.50 -3.97 -3.12
CA MET A 70 12.46 -4.92 -2.53
C MET A 70 12.19 -6.36 -2.96
N ILE A 71 10.92 -6.80 -2.95
CA ILE A 71 10.52 -8.13 -3.45
C ILE A 71 10.90 -8.29 -4.92
N LYS A 72 10.67 -7.26 -5.74
CA LYS A 72 11.09 -7.22 -7.15
C LYS A 72 12.61 -7.41 -7.29
N SER A 73 13.41 -6.70 -6.51
CA SER A 73 14.87 -6.87 -6.50
C SER A 73 15.28 -8.31 -6.15
N LYS A 74 14.67 -8.86 -5.10
CA LYS A 74 14.91 -10.24 -4.65
C LYS A 74 14.55 -11.26 -5.74
N SER A 75 13.42 -11.10 -6.42
CA SER A 75 13.01 -11.92 -7.56
C SER A 75 14.04 -11.87 -8.69
N SER A 76 14.53 -10.68 -9.07
CA SER A 76 15.58 -10.53 -10.08
C SER A 76 16.86 -11.27 -9.68
N LYS A 77 17.31 -11.16 -8.42
CA LYS A 77 18.52 -11.83 -7.92
C LYS A 77 18.35 -13.35 -7.84
N LEU A 78 17.21 -13.83 -7.32
CA LEU A 78 16.98 -15.24 -7.02
C LEU A 78 16.52 -16.07 -8.20
N LEU A 79 15.82 -15.48 -9.18
CA LEU A 79 15.22 -16.22 -10.30
C LEU A 79 15.88 -15.90 -11.65
N TYR A 80 16.35 -14.66 -11.84
CA TYR A 80 16.78 -14.18 -13.17
C TYR A 80 18.28 -13.86 -13.30
N SER A 81 19.07 -14.03 -12.24
CA SER A 81 20.51 -13.80 -12.30
C SER A 81 21.25 -14.95 -13.00
N ALA A 82 22.44 -14.66 -13.54
CA ALA A 82 23.28 -15.68 -14.16
C ALA A 82 23.65 -16.82 -13.17
N VAL A 83 23.70 -16.51 -11.87
CA VAL A 83 23.95 -17.49 -10.81
C VAL A 83 22.70 -18.33 -10.53
N SER A 84 21.50 -17.73 -10.53
CA SER A 84 20.27 -18.47 -10.25
C SER A 84 19.93 -19.51 -11.32
N LEU A 85 20.34 -19.29 -12.57
CA LEU A 85 20.16 -20.25 -13.67
C LEU A 85 20.91 -21.57 -13.46
N ARG A 86 21.84 -21.63 -12.49
CA ARG A 86 22.60 -22.83 -12.14
C ARG A 86 22.05 -23.56 -10.90
N LYS A 87 20.96 -23.07 -10.31
CA LYS A 87 20.33 -23.68 -9.13
C LYS A 87 19.70 -25.02 -9.50
N SER A 88 19.68 -25.93 -8.54
CA SER A 88 18.87 -27.14 -8.64
C SER A 88 17.38 -26.81 -8.59
N ASP A 89 16.53 -27.69 -9.13
CA ASP A 89 15.07 -27.53 -9.07
C ASP A 89 14.58 -27.35 -7.63
N ALA A 90 15.17 -28.07 -6.66
CA ALA A 90 14.80 -27.98 -5.26
C ALA A 90 15.11 -26.60 -4.64
N GLU A 91 16.21 -25.97 -5.05
CA GLU A 91 16.56 -24.60 -4.64
C GLU A 91 15.64 -23.59 -5.31
N LEU A 92 15.42 -23.72 -6.63
CA LEU A 92 14.52 -22.85 -7.38
C LEU A 92 13.09 -22.87 -6.82
N PHE A 93 12.54 -24.05 -6.54
CA PHE A 93 11.21 -24.17 -5.94
C PHE A 93 11.13 -23.57 -4.53
N ARG A 94 12.22 -23.61 -3.77
CA ARG A 94 12.28 -22.97 -2.46
C ARG A 94 12.23 -21.46 -2.59
N ASP A 95 13.04 -20.89 -3.48
CA ASP A 95 13.06 -19.45 -3.74
C ASP A 95 11.70 -18.96 -4.25
N ILE A 96 11.05 -19.71 -5.15
CA ILE A 96 9.71 -19.36 -5.65
C ILE A 96 8.70 -19.31 -4.51
N ARG A 97 8.69 -20.30 -3.60
CA ARG A 97 7.75 -20.29 -2.46
C ARG A 97 8.01 -19.14 -1.51
N GLU A 98 9.27 -18.87 -1.20
CA GLU A 98 9.65 -17.75 -0.34
C GLU A 98 9.19 -16.40 -0.93
N LEU A 99 9.38 -16.22 -2.25
CA LEU A 99 8.90 -15.04 -2.96
C LEU A 99 7.37 -14.96 -3.00
N ASP A 100 6.67 -16.08 -3.15
CA ASP A 100 5.21 -16.16 -3.12
C ASP A 100 4.65 -15.78 -1.74
N ASP A 101 5.26 -16.31 -0.66
CA ASP A 101 4.90 -15.97 0.73
C ASP A 101 5.09 -14.46 1.01
N GLU A 102 6.21 -13.87 0.57
CA GLU A 102 6.46 -12.43 0.71
C GLU A 102 5.48 -11.58 -0.10
N LEU A 103 5.16 -12.00 -1.33
CA LEU A 103 4.17 -11.34 -2.18
C LEU A 103 2.77 -11.40 -1.57
N GLU A 104 2.37 -12.55 -1.03
CA GLU A 104 1.06 -12.72 -0.39
C GLU A 104 0.98 -11.88 0.89
N GLN A 105 2.04 -11.86 1.71
CA GLN A 105 2.11 -11.01 2.88
C GLN A 105 1.99 -9.52 2.51
N TRP A 106 2.69 -9.09 1.45
CA TRP A 106 2.56 -7.75 0.92
C TRP A 106 1.13 -7.45 0.46
N ARG A 107 0.50 -8.36 -0.29
CA ARG A 107 -0.88 -8.23 -0.78
C ARG A 107 -1.90 -8.09 0.36
N LEU A 108 -1.78 -8.92 1.41
CA LEU A 108 -2.64 -8.85 2.59
C LEU A 108 -2.50 -7.50 3.32
N LEU A 109 -1.27 -6.99 3.44
CA LEU A 109 -0.98 -5.70 4.07
C LEU A 109 -1.61 -4.50 3.34
N VAL A 110 -1.83 -4.66 2.04
CA VAL A 110 -2.15 -3.61 1.09
C VAL A 110 -3.64 -3.59 0.74
N VAL A 111 -4.26 -4.76 0.63
CA VAL A 111 -5.67 -4.89 0.21
C VAL A 111 -6.55 -5.38 1.35
N PHE A 112 -6.14 -6.45 2.02
CA PHE A 112 -7.01 -7.13 3.00
C PHE A 112 -7.13 -6.34 4.30
N TYR A 113 -6.02 -5.83 4.86
CA TYR A 113 -6.09 -5.10 6.13
C TYR A 113 -6.82 -3.75 6.06
N PRO A 114 -6.66 -2.91 5.02
CA PRO A 114 -7.50 -1.71 4.90
C PRO A 114 -9.00 -2.03 4.77
N MET A 115 -9.36 -3.10 4.06
CA MET A 115 -10.75 -3.54 3.94
C MET A 115 -11.30 -4.06 5.27
N SER A 116 -10.52 -4.87 5.99
CA SER A 116 -10.86 -5.34 7.34
C SER A 116 -11.01 -4.19 8.33
N ALA A 117 -10.09 -3.21 8.30
CA ALA A 117 -10.17 -2.00 9.10
C ALA A 117 -11.44 -1.19 8.75
N THR A 118 -11.75 -1.05 7.46
CA THR A 118 -12.97 -0.37 6.98
C THR A 118 -14.23 -1.02 7.53
N LEU A 119 -14.33 -2.35 7.43
CA LEU A 119 -15.43 -3.15 7.97
C LEU A 119 -15.53 -3.05 9.50
N THR A 120 -14.39 -3.08 10.19
CA THR A 120 -14.34 -3.01 11.66
C THR A 120 -14.81 -1.66 12.16
N ILE A 121 -14.29 -0.57 11.59
CA ILE A 121 -14.67 0.80 11.94
C ILE A 121 -16.17 1.01 11.68
N PHE A 122 -16.66 0.61 10.50
CA PHE A 122 -18.08 0.71 10.18
C PHE A 122 -18.97 -0.10 11.14
N SER A 123 -18.57 -1.34 11.46
CA SER A 123 -19.30 -2.18 12.41
C SER A 123 -19.36 -1.53 13.79
N ASN A 124 -18.28 -0.89 14.25
CA ASN A 124 -18.24 -0.16 15.52
C ASN A 124 -19.19 1.05 15.49
N VAL A 125 -19.23 1.80 14.37
CA VAL A 125 -20.17 2.92 14.16
C VAL A 125 -21.63 2.43 14.21
N LEU A 126 -21.93 1.28 13.59
CA LEU A 126 -23.27 0.70 13.65
C LEU A 126 -23.66 0.24 15.06
N MET A 127 -22.72 -0.32 15.83
CA MET A 127 -23.00 -0.78 17.19
C MET A 127 -23.18 0.37 18.19
N ASN A 128 -22.48 1.50 18.00
CA ASN A 128 -22.61 2.65 18.89
C ASN A 128 -22.60 4.00 18.12
N PRO A 129 -23.69 4.32 17.41
CA PRO A 129 -23.77 5.48 16.52
C PRO A 129 -23.79 6.84 17.25
N LEU A 130 -23.98 6.86 18.56
CA LEU A 130 -23.96 8.07 19.39
C LEU A 130 -22.63 8.26 20.13
N CYS A 131 -21.66 7.37 19.92
CA CYS A 131 -20.33 7.52 20.49
C CYS A 131 -19.68 8.82 19.97
N PRO A 132 -19.08 9.65 20.84
CA PRO A 132 -18.35 10.85 20.40
C PRO A 132 -17.25 10.56 19.38
N ARG A 133 -16.64 9.37 19.43
CA ARG A 133 -15.60 8.92 18.48
C ARG A 133 -16.13 8.39 17.15
N ALA A 134 -17.43 8.12 17.02
CA ALA A 134 -17.98 7.55 15.80
C ALA A 134 -17.84 8.47 14.58
N GLU A 135 -17.82 9.80 14.79
CA GLU A 135 -17.54 10.76 13.72
C GLU A 135 -16.05 10.79 13.35
N GLU A 136 -15.14 10.77 14.32
CA GLU A 136 -13.69 10.67 14.08
C GLU A 136 -13.33 9.38 13.32
N ASP A 137 -13.92 8.26 13.73
CA ASP A 137 -13.80 6.95 13.09
C ASP A 137 -14.31 6.98 11.63
N LEU A 138 -15.39 7.70 11.35
CA LEU A 138 -15.90 7.92 9.98
C LEU A 138 -15.00 8.83 9.14
N ASP A 139 -14.40 9.86 9.74
CA ASP A 139 -13.46 10.73 9.03
C ASP A 139 -12.17 9.98 8.65
N LEU A 140 -11.74 9.01 9.46
CA LEU A 140 -10.68 8.06 9.09
C LEU A 140 -11.08 7.21 7.87
N LEU A 141 -12.34 6.74 7.79
CA LEU A 141 -12.86 5.99 6.63
C LEU A 141 -12.89 6.82 5.35
N LYS A 142 -13.12 8.14 5.45
CA LYS A 142 -13.12 9.05 4.31
C LYS A 142 -11.75 9.09 3.60
N SER A 143 -10.68 8.87 4.36
CA SER A 143 -9.30 8.86 3.86
C SER A 143 -8.87 7.50 3.28
N ALA A 144 -9.77 6.50 3.29
CA ALA A 144 -9.49 5.13 2.83
C ALA A 144 -9.16 5.02 1.31
N PRO A 145 -9.84 5.75 0.40
CA PRO A 145 -9.52 5.73 -1.03
C PRO A 145 -8.11 6.25 -1.35
N GLU A 146 -7.60 7.21 -0.59
CA GLU A 146 -6.25 7.74 -0.73
C GLU A 146 -5.19 6.69 -0.34
N LEU A 147 -5.47 5.83 0.64
CA LEU A 147 -4.62 4.67 1.01
C LEU A 147 -4.44 3.71 -0.16
N ILE A 148 -5.57 3.40 -0.80
CA ILE A 148 -5.68 2.45 -1.90
C ILE A 148 -4.90 2.97 -3.12
N ASN A 149 -4.88 4.28 -3.32
CA ASN A 149 -4.14 4.93 -4.39
C ASN A 149 -2.62 5.00 -4.16
N CYS A 150 -2.15 5.09 -2.92
CA CYS A 150 -0.70 5.12 -2.60
C CYS A 150 0.05 3.82 -2.98
N ILE A 151 -0.70 2.74 -3.18
CA ILE A 151 -0.19 1.41 -3.54
C ILE A 151 0.16 1.32 -5.04
N ARG A 152 -0.30 2.27 -5.86
CA ARG A 152 -0.14 2.24 -7.32
C ARG A 152 1.33 2.42 -7.72
N THR A 153 2.02 1.30 -7.97
CA THR A 153 3.37 1.28 -8.57
C THR A 153 3.35 1.59 -10.07
N ARG A 154 2.22 1.41 -10.75
CA ARG A 154 2.09 1.54 -12.21
C ARG A 154 0.67 1.95 -12.64
N PRO A 155 0.49 2.42 -13.89
CA PRO A 155 -0.83 2.43 -14.51
C PRO A 155 -1.41 1.01 -14.44
N LEU A 156 -2.54 0.87 -13.77
CA LEU A 156 -3.20 -0.43 -13.60
C LEU A 156 -3.58 -0.98 -14.98
N THR A 157 -3.42 -2.28 -15.18
CA THR A 157 -4.09 -2.93 -16.32
C THR A 157 -5.60 -2.70 -16.21
N PRO A 158 -6.36 -2.73 -17.31
CA PRO A 158 -7.81 -2.47 -17.28
C PRO A 158 -8.56 -3.32 -16.24
N ASN A 159 -8.15 -4.59 -16.07
CA ASN A 159 -8.73 -5.50 -15.08
C ASN A 159 -8.37 -5.14 -13.63
N GLU A 160 -7.12 -4.76 -13.36
CA GLU A 160 -6.69 -4.31 -12.03
C GLU A 160 -7.36 -2.98 -11.65
N SER A 161 -7.57 -2.10 -12.64
CA SER A 161 -8.31 -0.83 -12.45
C SER A 161 -9.77 -1.06 -12.08
N MET A 162 -10.40 -2.11 -12.63
CA MET A 162 -11.77 -2.47 -12.28
C MET A 162 -11.89 -2.92 -10.83
N HIS A 163 -10.99 -3.81 -10.37
CA HIS A 163 -11.00 -4.29 -8.98
C HIS A 163 -10.73 -3.16 -7.97
N MET A 164 -9.77 -2.27 -8.27
CA MET A 164 -9.48 -1.13 -7.38
C MET A 164 -10.64 -0.15 -7.33
N LYS A 165 -11.30 0.10 -8.46
CA LYS A 165 -12.52 0.91 -8.49
C LYS A 165 -13.62 0.29 -7.62
N THR A 166 -13.80 -1.03 -7.65
CA THR A 166 -14.76 -1.72 -6.78
C THR A 166 -14.44 -1.54 -5.29
N ILE A 167 -13.16 -1.54 -4.92
CA ILE A 167 -12.71 -1.32 -3.53
C ILE A 167 -12.98 0.13 -3.10
N GLU A 168 -12.68 1.11 -3.96
CA GLU A 168 -12.97 2.53 -3.71
C GLU A 168 -14.49 2.77 -3.56
N GLU A 169 -15.30 2.22 -4.47
CA GLU A 169 -16.76 2.28 -4.42
C GLU A 169 -17.33 1.66 -3.14
N PHE A 170 -16.77 0.52 -2.71
CA PHE A 170 -17.16 -0.14 -1.47
C PHE A 170 -16.85 0.71 -0.23
N ALA A 171 -15.65 1.27 -0.12
CA ALA A 171 -15.26 2.11 1.01
C ALA A 171 -16.13 3.39 1.09
N ALA A 172 -16.40 4.02 -0.06
CA ALA A 172 -17.28 5.19 -0.15
C ALA A 172 -18.71 4.86 0.32
N GLU A 173 -19.22 3.69 -0.03
CA GLU A 173 -20.57 3.27 0.39
C GLU A 173 -20.64 3.00 1.89
N MET A 174 -19.60 2.40 2.48
CA MET A 174 -19.51 2.18 3.93
C MET A 174 -19.49 3.51 4.70
N TYR A 175 -18.73 4.49 4.23
CA TYR A 175 -18.73 5.85 4.79
C TYR A 175 -20.13 6.50 4.71
N ARG A 176 -20.81 6.37 3.57
CA ARG A 176 -22.16 6.92 3.38
C ARG A 176 -23.17 6.28 4.33
N LEU A 177 -23.15 4.96 4.43
CA LEU A 177 -24.05 4.20 5.31
C LEU A 177 -23.80 4.51 6.79
N GLY A 178 -22.53 4.65 7.21
CA GLY A 178 -22.19 5.01 8.58
C GLY A 178 -22.75 6.39 8.96
N ASN A 179 -22.60 7.38 8.07
CA ASN A 179 -23.22 8.70 8.24
C ASN A 179 -24.76 8.63 8.35
N CYS A 180 -25.41 7.80 7.53
CA CYS A 180 -26.84 7.58 7.63
C CYS A 180 -27.24 7.00 9.00
N ALA A 181 -26.50 6.01 9.50
CA ALA A 181 -26.75 5.40 10.80
C ALA A 181 -26.66 6.40 11.96
N ILE A 182 -25.61 7.25 11.97
CA ILE A 182 -25.47 8.31 12.99
C ILE A 182 -26.63 9.31 12.93
N ARG A 183 -26.97 9.80 11.73
CA ARG A 183 -28.07 10.76 11.55
C ARG A 183 -29.41 10.18 12.00
N GLN A 184 -29.66 8.90 11.71
CA GLN A 184 -30.88 8.21 12.12
C GLN A 184 -30.95 8.05 13.65
N ALA A 185 -29.88 7.57 14.28
CA ALA A 185 -29.83 7.41 15.74
C ALA A 185 -30.02 8.74 16.49
N ARG A 186 -29.48 9.86 15.95
CA ARG A 186 -29.70 11.20 16.52
C ARG A 186 -31.16 11.66 16.42
N LYS A 187 -31.84 11.36 15.31
CA LYS A 187 -33.26 11.70 15.14
C LYS A 187 -34.13 10.92 16.12
N GLU A 188 -33.88 9.62 16.29
CA GLU A 188 -34.63 8.74 17.20
C GLU A 188 -34.45 9.14 18.68
N ARG A 189 -33.26 9.63 19.06
CA ARG A 189 -33.02 10.14 20.43
C ARG A 189 -33.73 11.48 20.72
N ASN A 190 -33.95 12.29 19.69
CA ASN A 190 -34.52 13.63 19.80
C ASN A 190 -36.02 13.69 19.47
N SER A 191 -36.63 12.54 19.16
CA SER A 191 -38.07 12.36 18.92
C SER A 191 -38.74 11.78 20.17
#